data_AF-A0A9P6Y359-F1
#
_entry.id   AF-A0A9P6Y359-F1
#
_cell.length_a   1.000
_cell.length_b   1.000
_cell.length_c   1.000
_cell.angle_alpha   90.00
_cell.angle_beta   90.00
_cell.angle_gamma   90.00
#
_symmetry.space_group_name_H-M   'P 1'
#
loop_
_entity.id
_entity.type
_entity.pdbx_description
1 polymer ?
#
loop_
_entity_poly.entity_id
_entity_poly.type
_entity_poly.pdbx_seq_one_letter_code
_entity_poly.pdbx_strand_id
1 'polypeptide(L)'
;MQRPSPIQNDADNTTRFLVVGRNIFPTSGHDRTSVLVFIHDKPGALFDVLSPFARHGISMNRIESRPSHHGKWEYGFFIDLAGHIDDAPMQAALAELEAHSAQIKVLGAYPGAVP
;
A
#
# COMPACT_ATOMS: atom_id res chain seq x y z
N MET A 1 42.77 19.73 -3.19
CA MET A 1 42.48 18.67 -2.19
C MET A 1 41.26 17.90 -2.72
N GLN A 2 41.41 16.66 -3.19
CA GLN A 2 40.29 15.86 -3.71
C GLN A 2 39.43 15.35 -2.55
N ARG A 3 38.10 15.50 -2.66
CA ARG A 3 37.16 14.89 -1.71
C ARG A 3 37.28 13.36 -1.79
N PRO A 4 37.30 12.63 -0.67
CA PRO A 4 37.32 11.18 -0.70
C PRO A 4 36.06 10.65 -1.41
N SER A 5 36.24 9.60 -2.21
CA SER A 5 35.13 8.90 -2.84
C SER A 5 34.28 8.19 -1.79
N PRO A 6 32.97 8.03 -2.03
CA PRO A 6 32.09 7.27 -1.13
C PRO A 6 32.58 5.83 -0.92
N ILE A 7 32.36 5.26 0.28
CA ILE A 7 32.92 3.95 0.72
C ILE A 7 31.91 2.81 0.76
N GLN A 8 30.67 3.03 0.32
CA GLN A 8 29.63 2.01 0.30
C GLN A 8 29.95 0.90 -0.71
N ASN A 9 29.47 -0.30 -0.41
CA ASN A 9 29.58 -1.46 -1.31
C ASN A 9 28.53 -1.44 -2.42
N ASP A 10 27.37 -0.81 -2.16
CA ASP A 10 26.23 -0.76 -3.07
C ASP A 10 25.82 0.71 -3.28
N ALA A 11 25.87 1.16 -4.53
CA ALA A 11 25.49 2.51 -4.91
C ALA A 11 23.97 2.73 -4.95
N ASP A 12 23.18 1.66 -5.02
CA ASP A 12 21.72 1.69 -5.13
C ASP A 12 21.02 1.54 -3.77
N ASN A 13 21.78 1.50 -2.67
CA ASN A 13 21.23 1.42 -1.31
C ASN A 13 20.35 2.64 -1.01
N THR A 14 19.05 2.40 -0.98
CA THR A 14 18.02 3.43 -0.80
C THR A 14 17.14 3.10 0.40
N THR A 15 16.80 4.13 1.18
CA THR A 15 15.84 4.01 2.28
C THR A 15 14.62 4.85 1.95
N ARG A 16 13.46 4.21 1.93
CA ARG A 16 12.17 4.90 1.74
C ARG A 16 11.63 5.35 3.09
N PHE A 17 11.37 6.66 3.21
CA PHE A 17 10.70 7.25 4.36
C PHE A 17 9.26 7.62 4.02
N LEU A 18 8.39 7.60 5.03
CA LEU A 18 7.03 8.12 4.96
C LEU A 18 6.89 9.28 5.95
N VAL A 19 6.31 10.40 5.51
CA VAL A 19 5.94 11.51 6.38
C VAL A 19 4.49 11.32 6.80
N VAL A 20 4.24 11.15 8.10
CA VAL A 20 2.90 10.85 8.62
C VAL A 20 2.29 12.12 9.22
N GLY A 21 1.06 12.42 8.79
CA GLY A 21 0.27 13.56 9.24
C GLY A 21 -1.19 13.18 9.47
N ARG A 22 -2.01 14.15 9.87
CA ARG A 22 -3.45 13.96 10.11
C ARG A 22 -4.33 14.22 8.89
N ASN A 23 -3.80 14.89 7.88
CA ASN A 23 -4.55 15.32 6.70
C ASN A 23 -4.20 14.46 5.50
N ILE A 24 -5.19 14.19 4.65
CA ILE A 24 -5.00 13.61 3.32
C ILE A 24 -4.60 14.75 2.37
N PHE A 25 -3.62 14.50 1.50
CA PHE A 25 -3.22 15.46 0.50
C PHE A 25 -4.22 15.48 -0.67
N PRO A 26 -4.43 16.61 -1.35
CA PRO A 26 -5.09 16.62 -2.65
C PRO A 26 -4.30 15.73 -3.64
N THR A 27 -4.98 15.26 -4.69
CA THR A 27 -4.31 14.51 -5.75
C THR A 27 -3.17 15.31 -6.39
N SER A 28 -2.06 14.61 -6.66
CA SER A 28 -0.88 15.17 -7.34
C SER A 28 -0.74 14.70 -8.80
N GLY A 29 -1.64 13.80 -9.26
CA GLY A 29 -1.55 13.17 -10.58
C GLY A 29 -0.55 12.02 -10.68
N HIS A 30 0.30 11.83 -9.67
CA HIS A 30 1.17 10.66 -9.54
C HIS A 30 1.21 10.20 -8.08
N ASP A 31 0.05 9.76 -7.59
CA ASP A 31 -0.16 9.41 -6.19
C ASP A 31 0.07 7.93 -5.91
N ARG A 32 0.30 7.64 -4.63
CA ARG A 32 0.19 6.30 -4.05
C ARG A 32 -0.82 6.33 -2.92
N THR A 33 -1.55 5.23 -2.78
CA THR A 33 -2.48 5.01 -1.67
C THR A 33 -1.98 3.81 -0.86
N SER A 34 -1.79 4.00 0.45
CA SER A 34 -1.43 2.91 1.36
C SER A 34 -2.65 2.44 2.13
N VAL A 35 -2.90 1.14 2.15
CA VAL A 35 -4.00 0.51 2.89
C VAL A 35 -3.49 -0.60 3.80
N LEU A 36 -4.20 -0.84 4.89
CA LEU A 36 -4.08 -2.02 5.73
C LEU A 36 -5.37 -2.82 5.63
N VAL A 37 -5.27 -4.07 5.18
CA VAL A 37 -6.41 -4.96 4.97
C VAL A 37 -6.28 -6.14 5.92
N PHE A 38 -7.29 -6.39 6.74
CA PHE A 38 -7.38 -7.56 7.59
C PHE A 38 -8.27 -8.61 6.93
N ILE A 39 -7.81 -9.87 6.93
CA ILE A 39 -8.57 -11.00 6.39
C ILE A 39 -8.63 -12.18 7.35
N HIS A 40 -9.70 -12.94 7.20
CA HIS A 40 -9.86 -14.25 7.82
C HIS A 40 -8.97 -15.27 7.12
N ASP A 41 -8.29 -16.10 7.91
CA ASP A 41 -7.47 -17.19 7.38
C ASP A 41 -8.36 -18.28 6.75
N LYS A 42 -8.39 -18.29 5.41
CA LYS A 42 -9.03 -19.33 4.59
C LYS A 42 -8.28 -19.49 3.26
N PRO A 43 -8.34 -20.67 2.63
CA PRO A 43 -7.81 -20.85 1.27
C PRO A 43 -8.38 -19.80 0.31
N GLY A 44 -7.51 -19.18 -0.49
CA GLY A 44 -7.89 -18.16 -1.46
C GLY A 44 -8.08 -16.74 -0.91
N ALA A 45 -8.02 -16.53 0.42
CA ALA A 45 -8.31 -15.21 1.01
C ALA A 45 -7.42 -14.08 0.47
N LEU A 46 -6.12 -14.35 0.26
CA LEU A 46 -5.22 -13.35 -0.32
C LEU A 46 -5.57 -13.06 -1.79
N PHE A 47 -5.94 -14.08 -2.56
CA PHE A 47 -6.37 -13.86 -3.95
C PHE A 47 -7.64 -13.00 -4.01
N ASP A 48 -8.62 -13.31 -3.16
CA ASP A 48 -9.87 -12.54 -3.06
C ASP A 48 -9.58 -11.07 -2.76
N VAL A 49 -8.59 -10.76 -1.90
CA VAL A 49 -8.16 -9.39 -1.59
C VAL A 49 -7.47 -8.68 -2.74
N LEU A 50 -6.64 -9.38 -3.51
CA LEU A 50 -5.83 -8.74 -4.55
C LEU A 50 -6.59 -8.64 -5.88
N SER A 51 -7.58 -9.50 -6.10
CA SER A 51 -8.33 -9.56 -7.36
C SER A 51 -9.10 -8.28 -7.73
N PRO A 52 -9.70 -7.51 -6.79
CA PRO A 52 -10.34 -6.23 -7.12
C PRO A 52 -9.35 -5.23 -7.73
N PHE A 53 -8.15 -5.08 -7.16
CA PHE A 53 -7.15 -4.16 -7.71
C PHE A 53 -6.78 -4.51 -9.15
N ALA A 54 -6.60 -5.81 -9.45
CA ALA A 54 -6.34 -6.26 -10.81
C ALA A 54 -7.52 -5.99 -11.76
N ARG A 55 -8.77 -6.27 -11.34
CA ARG A 55 -9.98 -6.02 -12.13
C ARG A 55 -10.17 -4.54 -12.48
N HIS A 56 -9.81 -3.64 -11.56
CA HIS A 56 -9.89 -2.19 -11.75
C HIS A 56 -8.61 -1.57 -12.34
N GLY A 57 -7.63 -2.38 -12.74
CA GLY A 57 -6.40 -1.91 -13.40
C GLY A 57 -5.43 -1.15 -12.49
N ILE A 58 -5.48 -1.40 -11.18
CA ILE A 58 -4.64 -0.74 -10.17
C ILE A 58 -3.36 -1.54 -9.96
N SER A 59 -2.22 -0.88 -10.16
CA SER A 59 -0.91 -1.49 -9.89
C SER A 59 -0.62 -1.53 -8.39
N MET A 60 0.00 -2.61 -7.93
CA MET A 60 0.50 -2.74 -6.56
C MET A 60 2.01 -2.58 -6.54
N ASN A 61 2.52 -1.71 -5.68
CA ASN A 61 3.96 -1.46 -5.55
C ASN A 61 4.58 -2.22 -4.37
N ARG A 62 3.78 -2.56 -3.35
CA ARG A 62 4.25 -3.26 -2.16
C ARG A 62 3.12 -4.08 -1.57
N ILE A 63 3.44 -5.27 -1.10
CA ILE A 63 2.56 -6.07 -0.25
C ILE A 63 3.38 -6.74 0.85
N GLU A 64 2.95 -6.57 2.10
CA GLU A 64 3.62 -7.18 3.26
C GLU A 64 2.59 -7.73 4.24
N SER A 65 2.71 -9.01 4.56
CA SER A 65 1.91 -9.65 5.60
C SER A 65 2.46 -9.36 6.99
N ARG A 66 1.57 -9.12 7.95
CA ARG A 66 1.88 -8.99 9.37
C ARG A 66 0.89 -9.84 10.18
N PRO A 67 1.34 -10.56 11.22
CA PRO A 67 0.42 -11.25 12.12
C PRO A 67 -0.48 -10.22 12.82
N SER A 68 -1.80 -10.46 12.85
CA SER A 68 -2.73 -9.62 13.61
C SER A 68 -2.58 -9.89 15.10
N HIS A 69 -2.52 -8.82 15.90
CA HIS A 69 -2.58 -8.91 17.36
C HIS A 69 -4.02 -8.79 17.90
N HIS A 70 -5.01 -8.49 17.05
CA HIS A 70 -6.38 -8.15 17.47
C HIS A 70 -7.32 -9.36 17.53
N GLY A 71 -7.06 -10.42 16.77
CA GLY A 71 -7.88 -11.64 16.75
C GLY A 71 -7.05 -12.88 16.49
N LYS A 72 -7.44 -14.02 17.07
CA LYS A 72 -6.89 -15.32 16.66
C LYS A 72 -7.28 -15.56 15.20
N TRP A 73 -6.32 -15.87 14.32
CA TRP A 73 -6.52 -16.26 12.90
C TRP A 73 -6.82 -15.12 11.91
N GLU A 74 -6.40 -13.89 12.21
CA GLU A 74 -6.44 -12.79 11.25
C GLU A 74 -5.03 -12.42 10.76
N TYR A 75 -4.91 -12.15 9.46
CA TYR A 75 -3.70 -11.61 8.85
C TYR A 75 -3.94 -10.18 8.39
N GLY A 76 -3.01 -9.28 8.72
CA GLY A 76 -3.00 -7.91 8.22
C GLY A 76 -2.05 -7.78 7.04
N PHE A 77 -2.49 -7.17 5.94
CA PHE A 77 -1.67 -6.87 4.77
C PHE A 77 -1.51 -5.37 4.61
N PHE A 78 -0.26 -4.89 4.63
CA PHE A 78 0.08 -3.55 4.20
C PHE A 78 0.27 -3.57 2.69
N ILE A 79 -0.52 -2.76 1.97
CA ILE A 79 -0.50 -2.70 0.51
C ILE A 79 -0.29 -1.25 0.09
N ASP A 80 0.67 -1.02 -0.80
CA ASP A 80 0.85 0.26 -1.48
C ASP A 80 0.34 0.12 -2.92
N LEU A 81 -0.60 0.98 -3.30
CA LEU A 81 -1.30 0.98 -4.57
C LEU A 81 -0.94 2.24 -5.37
N ALA A 82 -0.87 2.13 -6.69
CA ALA A 82 -0.76 3.28 -7.57
C ALA A 82 -2.12 3.98 -7.72
N GLY A 83 -2.15 5.30 -7.64
CA GLY A 83 -3.36 6.11 -7.73
C GLY A 83 -3.76 6.74 -6.40
N HIS A 84 -4.65 7.73 -6.50
CA HIS A 84 -5.20 8.48 -5.38
C HIS A 84 -6.44 7.78 -4.81
N ILE A 85 -6.74 8.04 -3.52
CA ILE A 85 -7.92 7.46 -2.88
C ILE A 85 -9.21 7.89 -3.60
N ASP A 86 -9.27 9.11 -4.11
CA ASP A 86 -10.45 9.69 -4.77
C ASP A 86 -10.63 9.23 -6.24
N ASP A 87 -9.69 8.44 -6.78
CA ASP A 87 -9.81 7.93 -8.15
C ASP A 87 -10.98 6.94 -8.24
N ALA A 88 -11.83 7.11 -9.26
CA ALA A 88 -12.98 6.23 -9.48
C ALA A 88 -12.64 4.71 -9.47
N PRO A 89 -11.59 4.21 -10.16
CA PRO A 89 -11.20 2.81 -10.06
C PRO A 89 -10.74 2.40 -8.66
N MET A 90 -10.08 3.30 -7.91
CA MET A 90 -9.66 3.03 -6.52
C MET A 90 -10.87 2.85 -5.61
N GLN A 91 -11.84 3.77 -5.69
CA GLN A 91 -13.08 3.68 -4.92
C GLN A 91 -13.86 2.40 -5.25
N ALA A 92 -13.96 2.05 -6.53
CA ALA A 92 -14.62 0.82 -6.96
C ALA A 92 -13.92 -0.44 -6.43
N ALA A 93 -12.58 -0.48 -6.46
CA ALA A 93 -11.80 -1.60 -5.95
C ALA A 93 -11.93 -1.75 -4.43
N LEU A 94 -11.93 -0.63 -3.68
CA LEU A 94 -12.08 -0.66 -2.22
C LEU A 94 -13.49 -1.11 -1.82
N ALA A 95 -14.53 -0.62 -2.51
CA ALA A 95 -15.91 -1.04 -2.27
C ALA A 95 -16.11 -2.54 -2.54
N GLU A 96 -15.50 -3.06 -3.61
CA GLU A 96 -15.54 -4.49 -3.91
C GLU A 96 -14.76 -5.33 -2.89
N LEU A 97 -13.64 -4.80 -2.39
CA LEU A 97 -12.80 -5.46 -1.39
C LEU A 97 -13.50 -5.62 -0.03
N GLU A 98 -14.45 -4.75 0.33
CA GLU A 98 -15.18 -4.81 1.60
C GLU A 98 -15.77 -6.20 1.85
N ALA A 99 -16.35 -6.83 0.82
CA ALA A 99 -16.97 -8.17 0.92
C ALA A 99 -15.97 -9.30 1.25
N HIS A 100 -14.69 -9.08 1.02
CA HIS A 100 -13.63 -10.08 1.18
C HIS A 100 -12.71 -9.80 2.39
N SER A 101 -12.97 -8.71 3.10
CA SER A 101 -12.11 -8.23 4.20
C SER A 101 -12.87 -8.23 5.53
N ALA A 102 -12.15 -8.46 6.62
CA ALA A 102 -12.66 -8.22 7.97
C ALA A 102 -12.68 -6.71 8.28
N GLN A 103 -11.65 -6.00 7.81
CA GLN A 103 -11.51 -4.56 7.96
C GLN A 103 -10.57 -4.02 6.90
N ILE A 104 -10.88 -2.83 6.38
CA ILE A 104 -9.97 -2.04 5.54
C ILE A 104 -9.70 -0.73 6.26
N LYS A 105 -8.42 -0.35 6.32
CA LYS A 105 -8.00 0.96 6.80
C LYS A 105 -7.16 1.65 5.74
N VAL A 106 -7.67 2.76 5.22
CA VAL A 106 -6.87 3.68 4.41
C VAL A 106 -5.90 4.41 5.34
N LEU A 107 -4.60 4.27 5.08
CA LEU A 107 -3.54 4.89 5.88
C LEU A 107 -3.16 6.27 5.33
N GLY A 108 -3.39 6.50 4.04
CA GLY A 108 -3.24 7.80 3.39
C GLY A 108 -3.09 7.67 1.87
N ALA A 109 -3.35 8.77 1.17
CA ALA A 109 -2.98 8.98 -0.22
C ALA A 109 -2.00 10.17 -0.29
N TYR A 110 -0.93 10.00 -1.05
CA TYR A 110 0.20 10.92 -1.06
C TYR A 110 0.96 10.89 -2.40
N PRO A 111 1.65 11.98 -2.76
CA PRO A 111 2.47 12.01 -3.97
C PRO A 111 3.56 10.93 -3.93
N GLY A 112 3.74 10.23 -5.04
CA GLY A 112 4.85 9.30 -5.21
C GLY A 112 6.19 10.04 -5.13
N ALA A 113 7.16 9.44 -4.43
CA ALA A 113 8.52 9.96 -4.45
C ALA A 113 9.06 9.96 -5.89
N VAL A 114 9.64 11.08 -6.30
CA VAL A 114 10.42 11.19 -7.53
C VAL A 114 11.83 10.65 -7.23
N PRO A 115 12.42 9.82 -8.10
CA PRO A 115 13.81 9.37 -7.95
C PRO A 115 14.82 10.51 -7.86
#